data_AF-A0A829QFL1-F1
#
_entry.id   AF-A0A829QFL1-F1
#
_cell.length_a   1.000
_cell.length_b   1.000
_cell.length_c   1.000
_cell.angle_alpha   90.00
_cell.angle_beta   90.00
_cell.angle_gamma   90.00
#
_symmetry.space_group_name_H-M   'P 1'
#
loop_
_entity.id
_entity.type
_entity.pdbx_description
1 polymer ?
#
loop_
_entity_poly.entity_id
_entity_poly.type
_entity_poly.pdbx_seq_one_letter_code
_entity_poly.pdbx_strand_id
1 'polypeptide(L)'
;MSAVEQSVFGPFFTVEAHAADETPAPPWRSVSGLVDGSPSLGDRISAVRSSLAARIAKTAAEVDLRVAASVTHLGLIARILAPTIAAATCGVRISQELDDLWWQDRLGGPFPLSVLKTESDHREAECSAVPRGRRRIDHPVRSW
;
A
#
# COMPACT_ATOMS: atom_id res chain seq x y z
N MET A 1 1.72 14.84 5.46
CA MET A 1 1.87 14.03 6.68
C MET A 1 3.33 13.89 7.04
N SER A 2 3.69 14.32 8.25
CA SER A 2 5.02 14.07 8.82
C SER A 2 5.15 12.60 9.26
N ALA A 3 6.38 12.09 9.43
CA ALA A 3 6.62 10.74 9.94
C ALA A 3 5.96 10.47 11.31
N VAL A 4 5.68 11.53 12.08
CA VAL A 4 5.09 11.47 13.43
C VAL A 4 3.59 11.10 13.38
N GLU A 5 2.83 11.60 12.40
CA GLU A 5 1.40 11.29 12.26
C GLU A 5 1.15 9.83 11.83
N GLN A 6 2.10 9.23 11.10
CA GLN A 6 2.01 7.82 10.69
C GLN A 6 2.30 6.86 11.84
N SER A 7 3.18 7.26 12.77
CA SER A 7 3.58 6.41 13.89
C SER A 7 2.45 6.16 14.91
N VAL A 8 1.41 7.01 14.94
CA VAL A 8 0.25 6.84 15.85
C VAL A 8 -0.54 5.56 15.52
N PHE A 9 -0.54 5.14 14.25
CA PHE A 9 -1.22 3.91 13.81
C PHE A 9 -0.37 2.65 14.01
N GLY A 10 0.91 2.81 14.35
CA GLY A 10 1.86 1.73 14.59
C GLY A 10 2.77 1.40 13.40
N PRO A 11 3.72 0.46 13.57
CA PRO A 11 4.86 0.30 12.66
C PRO A 11 4.54 -0.08 11.21
N PHE A 12 3.35 -0.66 10.95
CA PHE A 12 2.92 -1.03 9.60
C PHE A 12 2.52 0.18 8.73
N PHE A 13 2.22 1.32 9.35
CA PHE A 13 1.75 2.53 8.67
C PHE A 13 2.85 3.55 8.41
N THR A 14 4.00 3.42 9.09
CA THR A 14 5.17 4.27 8.90
C THR A 14 5.78 4.02 7.52
N VAL A 15 5.99 5.06 6.72
CA VAL A 15 6.67 4.97 5.42
C VAL A 15 7.66 6.11 5.25
N GLU A 16 8.68 5.88 4.44
CA GLU A 16 9.50 6.95 3.88
C GLU A 16 8.85 7.48 2.60
N ALA A 17 9.16 8.70 2.22
CA ALA A 17 8.68 9.28 0.97
C ALA A 17 9.86 9.74 0.13
N HIS A 18 9.81 9.46 -1.17
CA HIS A 18 10.78 9.94 -2.15
C HIS A 18 10.07 10.87 -3.15
N ALA A 19 10.85 11.71 -3.83
CA ALA A 19 10.33 12.56 -4.90
C ALA A 19 10.12 11.76 -6.20
N ALA A 20 9.29 12.26 -7.11
CA ALA A 20 8.95 11.56 -8.36
C ALA A 20 10.15 11.37 -9.30
N ASP A 21 11.13 12.28 -9.24
CA ASP A 21 12.37 12.25 -10.01
C ASP A 21 13.53 11.57 -9.25
N GLU A 22 13.27 11.14 -8.01
CA GLU A 22 14.25 10.47 -7.17
C GLU A 22 14.16 8.95 -7.34
N THR A 23 15.28 8.32 -7.69
CA THR A 23 15.43 6.86 -7.61
C THR A 23 16.12 6.50 -6.30
N PRO A 24 15.43 5.89 -5.32
CA PRO A 24 16.03 5.47 -4.07
C PRO A 24 17.26 4.57 -4.29
N ALA A 25 18.41 4.99 -3.76
CA ALA A 25 19.66 4.25 -3.85
C ALA A 25 19.66 2.98 -2.96
N PRO A 26 20.57 2.02 -3.16
CA PRO A 26 20.73 0.89 -2.24
C PRO A 26 20.82 1.34 -0.77
N PRO A 27 20.17 0.63 0.18
CA PRO A 27 19.65 -0.73 0.09
C PRO A 27 18.20 -0.85 -0.43
N TRP A 28 17.61 0.23 -0.94
CA TRP A 28 16.27 0.20 -1.51
C TRP A 28 16.22 -0.65 -2.78
N ARG A 29 15.15 -1.43 -2.93
CA ARG A 29 14.87 -2.27 -4.08
C ARG A 29 13.47 -1.94 -4.59
N SER A 30 13.29 -1.89 -5.91
CA SER A 30 11.96 -1.71 -6.49
C SER A 30 11.05 -2.91 -6.15
N VAL A 31 9.76 -2.65 -5.92
CA VAL A 31 8.73 -3.67 -5.76
C VAL A 31 8.41 -4.36 -7.09
N SER A 32 8.62 -3.71 -8.25
CA SER A 32 8.53 -4.39 -9.55
C SER A 32 9.53 -5.54 -9.66
N GLY A 33 10.64 -5.49 -8.90
CA GLY A 33 11.57 -6.59 -8.75
C GLY A 33 11.05 -7.80 -7.97
N LEU A 34 9.78 -7.83 -7.52
CA LEU A 34 9.17 -8.96 -6.79
C LEU A 34 8.13 -9.74 -7.60
N VAL A 35 7.74 -9.25 -8.78
CA VAL A 35 6.72 -9.90 -9.62
C VAL A 35 7.35 -10.84 -10.66
N ASP A 36 6.52 -11.47 -11.49
CA ASP A 36 6.93 -12.25 -12.68
C ASP A 36 7.97 -13.36 -12.42
N GLY A 37 7.85 -14.04 -11.28
CA GLY A 37 8.74 -15.15 -10.92
C GLY A 37 10.15 -14.72 -10.48
N SER A 38 10.28 -13.49 -9.99
CA SER A 38 11.55 -12.93 -9.53
C SER A 38 12.29 -13.82 -8.53
N PRO A 39 13.62 -14.01 -8.71
CA PRO A 39 14.49 -14.64 -7.71
C PRO A 39 14.41 -13.96 -6.34
N SER A 40 14.23 -12.63 -6.29
CA SER A 40 14.14 -11.85 -5.05
C SER A 40 12.98 -12.30 -4.17
N LEU A 41 11.85 -12.70 -4.78
CA LEU A 41 10.72 -13.24 -4.04
C LEU A 41 11.06 -14.63 -3.47
N GLY A 42 11.74 -15.47 -4.24
CA GLY A 42 12.20 -16.80 -3.80
C GLY A 42 13.20 -16.73 -2.63
N ASP A 43 14.15 -15.81 -2.71
CA ASP A 43 15.12 -15.55 -1.63
C ASP A 43 14.40 -15.08 -0.37
N ARG A 44 13.43 -14.17 -0.52
CA ARG A 44 12.62 -13.69 0.60
C ARG A 44 11.82 -14.82 1.26
N ILE A 45 11.17 -15.67 0.48
CA ILE A 45 10.43 -16.83 0.99
C ILE A 45 11.37 -17.76 1.77
N SER A 46 12.58 -18.00 1.25
CA SER A 46 13.59 -18.85 1.91
C SER A 46 14.09 -18.25 3.22
N ALA A 47 14.27 -16.93 3.27
CA ALA A 47 14.65 -16.21 4.48
C ALA A 47 13.52 -16.23 5.54
N VAL A 48 12.27 -16.02 5.13
CA VAL A 48 11.09 -16.14 6.01
C VAL A 48 10.96 -17.57 6.55
N ARG A 49 11.13 -18.58 5.71
CA ARG A 49 11.10 -20.00 6.11
C ARG A 49 12.12 -20.30 7.20
N SER A 50 13.36 -19.83 7.02
CA SER A 50 14.43 -19.96 8.00
C SER A 50 14.11 -19.23 9.31
N SER A 51 13.56 -18.02 9.23
CA SER A 51 13.15 -17.25 10.40
C SER A 51 12.01 -17.91 11.20
N LEU A 52 11.01 -18.46 10.50
CA LEU A 52 9.92 -19.22 11.14
C LEU A 52 10.45 -20.46 11.86
N ALA A 53 11.35 -21.21 11.22
CA ALA A 53 11.93 -22.41 11.80
C ALA A 53 12.75 -22.11 13.07
N ALA A 54 13.55 -21.05 13.03
CA ALA A 54 14.35 -20.60 14.18
C ALA A 54 13.48 -20.28 15.42
N ARG A 55 12.26 -19.76 15.22
CA ARG A 55 11.32 -19.42 16.32
C ARG A 55 10.73 -20.63 17.03
N ILE A 56 10.77 -21.80 16.40
CA ILE A 56 10.23 -23.06 16.95
C ILE A 56 11.31 -24.12 17.15
N ALA A 57 12.60 -23.71 17.17
CA ALA A 57 13.75 -24.59 17.31
C ALA A 57 13.78 -25.76 16.31
N LYS A 58 13.35 -25.50 15.07
CA LYS A 58 13.39 -26.46 13.95
C LYS A 58 14.31 -25.99 12.83
N THR A 59 14.57 -26.89 11.89
CA THR A 59 15.24 -26.57 10.63
C THR A 59 14.25 -25.99 9.61
N ALA A 60 14.76 -25.20 8.65
CA ALA A 60 13.93 -24.63 7.58
C ALA A 60 13.20 -25.71 6.77
N ALA A 61 13.81 -26.88 6.57
CA ALA A 61 13.23 -28.02 5.85
C ALA A 61 11.93 -28.52 6.49
N GLU A 62 11.77 -28.38 7.81
CA GLU A 62 10.60 -28.81 8.56
C GLU A 62 9.42 -27.81 8.52
N VAL A 63 9.63 -26.59 8.03
CA VAL A 63 8.56 -25.63 7.76
C VAL A 63 8.10 -25.86 6.33
N ASP A 64 6.80 -26.02 6.08
CA ASP A 64 6.27 -26.16 4.71
C ASP A 64 6.59 -24.91 3.88
N LEU A 65 7.05 -25.10 2.63
CA LEU A 65 7.31 -24.02 1.69
C LEU A 65 6.06 -23.17 1.45
N ARG A 66 4.87 -23.79 1.39
CA ARG A 66 3.59 -23.10 1.24
C ARG A 66 3.32 -22.13 2.39
N VAL A 67 3.61 -22.55 3.62
CA VAL A 67 3.45 -21.69 4.81
C VAL A 67 4.37 -20.48 4.71
N ALA A 68 5.65 -20.69 4.37
CA ALA A 68 6.59 -19.58 4.20
C ALA A 68 6.17 -18.62 3.07
N ALA A 69 5.70 -19.16 1.95
CA ALA A 69 5.19 -18.38 0.82
C ALA A 69 3.94 -17.56 1.20
N SER A 70 2.97 -18.16 1.88
CA SER A 70 1.76 -17.47 2.35
C SER A 70 2.07 -16.36 3.35
N VAL A 71 2.97 -16.61 4.31
CA VAL A 71 3.39 -15.59 5.29
C VAL A 71 4.13 -14.44 4.59
N THR A 72 4.98 -14.76 3.62
CA THR A 72 5.69 -13.76 2.82
C THR A 72 4.71 -12.89 2.04
N HIS A 73 3.77 -13.51 1.32
CA HIS A 73 2.77 -12.80 0.53
C HIS A 73 1.87 -11.93 1.40
N LEU A 74 1.34 -12.47 2.51
CA LEU A 74 0.51 -11.69 3.43
C LEU A 74 1.27 -10.50 4.00
N GLY A 75 2.54 -10.68 4.38
CA GLY A 75 3.40 -9.61 4.87
C GLY A 75 3.63 -8.51 3.83
N LEU A 76 3.89 -8.88 2.58
CA LEU A 76 4.06 -7.93 1.46
C LEU A 76 2.78 -7.13 1.22
N ILE A 77 1.63 -7.81 1.06
CA ILE A 77 0.34 -7.16 0.78
C ILE A 77 -0.08 -6.26 1.95
N ALA A 78 0.01 -6.76 3.18
CA ALA A 78 -0.32 -5.96 4.36
C ALA A 78 0.54 -4.70 4.44
N ARG A 79 1.82 -4.81 4.10
CA ARG A 79 2.75 -3.68 4.20
C ARG A 79 2.52 -2.60 3.14
N ILE A 80 2.07 -2.98 1.95
CA ILE A 80 1.72 -2.06 0.87
C ILE A 80 0.36 -1.41 1.14
N LEU A 81 -0.65 -2.18 1.55
CA LEU A 81 -2.02 -1.67 1.70
C LEU A 81 -2.25 -0.85 2.97
N ALA A 82 -1.63 -1.23 4.10
CA ALA A 82 -1.81 -0.50 5.36
C ALA A 82 -1.52 1.02 5.26
N PRO A 83 -0.35 1.47 4.75
CA PRO A 83 -0.08 2.90 4.62
C PRO A 83 -0.99 3.58 3.58
N THR A 84 -1.41 2.89 2.51
CA THR A 84 -2.35 3.42 1.52
C THR A 84 -3.71 3.73 2.14
N ILE A 85 -4.23 2.82 2.98
CA ILE A 85 -5.50 3.01 3.69
C ILE A 85 -5.38 4.20 4.66
N ALA A 86 -4.31 4.27 5.46
CA ALA A 86 -4.12 5.40 6.37
C ALA A 86 -3.96 6.74 5.63
N ALA A 87 -3.18 6.77 4.54
CA ALA A 87 -3.03 7.97 3.72
C ALA A 87 -4.38 8.45 3.18
N ALA A 88 -5.22 7.53 2.70
CA ALA A 88 -6.55 7.87 2.20
C ALA A 88 -7.45 8.49 3.29
N THR A 89 -7.37 8.03 4.54
CA THR A 89 -8.11 8.64 5.67
C THR A 89 -7.66 10.07 6.00
N CYS A 90 -6.41 10.40 5.67
CA CYS A 90 -5.82 11.73 5.85
C CYS A 90 -5.92 12.61 4.60
N GLY A 91 -6.65 12.17 3.56
CA GLY A 91 -6.78 12.91 2.31
C GLY A 91 -5.52 12.93 1.45
N VAL A 92 -4.53 12.07 1.72
CA VAL A 92 -3.30 11.91 0.91
C VAL A 92 -3.47 10.72 -0.04
N ARG A 93 -2.78 10.73 -1.18
CA ARG A 93 -2.68 9.59 -2.09
C ARG A 93 -1.25 9.08 -2.14
N ILE A 94 -1.11 7.76 -2.18
CA ILE A 94 0.15 7.04 -2.39
C ILE A 94 0.00 6.32 -3.72
N SER A 95 1.00 6.45 -4.60
CA SER A 95 1.00 5.69 -5.86
C SER A 95 0.95 4.18 -5.57
N GLN A 96 0.23 3.44 -6.41
CA GLN A 96 0.19 1.97 -6.36
C GLN A 96 0.86 1.34 -7.58
N GLU A 97 1.52 2.15 -8.39
CA GLU A 97 2.38 1.66 -9.47
C GLU A 97 3.61 0.96 -8.87
N LEU A 98 3.99 -0.18 -9.43
CA LEU A 98 5.05 -1.02 -8.85
C LEU A 98 6.43 -0.35 -8.85
N ASP A 99 6.68 0.54 -9.81
CA ASP A 99 7.94 1.27 -9.95
C ASP A 99 8.05 2.48 -8.99
N ASP A 100 6.92 2.91 -8.42
CA ASP A 100 6.86 4.00 -7.43
C ASP A 100 6.98 3.49 -5.99
N LEU A 101 7.16 2.17 -5.82
CA LEU A 101 7.22 1.51 -4.52
C LEU A 101 8.59 0.87 -4.33
N TRP A 102 9.24 1.22 -3.23
CA TRP A 102 10.58 0.78 -2.91
C TRP A 102 10.61 0.15 -1.53
N TRP A 103 11.25 -1.00 -1.39
CA TRP A 103 11.30 -1.76 -0.15
C TRP A 103 12.73 -2.12 0.23
N GLN A 104 12.96 -2.37 1.51
CA GLN A 104 14.20 -2.97 1.98
C GLN A 104 13.95 -4.39 2.46
N ASP A 105 14.79 -5.33 2.04
CA ASP A 105 14.69 -6.73 2.43
C ASP A 105 15.20 -6.94 3.87
N ARG A 106 14.35 -6.61 4.84
CA ARG A 106 14.61 -6.76 6.28
C ARG A 106 13.57 -7.66 6.94
N LEU A 107 14.00 -8.54 7.84
CA LEU A 107 13.15 -9.39 8.66
C LEU A 107 13.07 -8.85 10.10
N GLY A 108 12.12 -9.35 10.89
CA GLY A 108 11.95 -8.98 12.30
C GLY A 108 10.84 -7.95 12.57
N GLY A 109 10.09 -7.55 11.55
CA GLY A 109 8.99 -6.60 11.66
C GLY A 109 8.46 -6.20 10.27
N PRO A 110 7.58 -5.18 10.18
CA PRO A 110 7.26 -4.58 8.90
C PRO A 110 8.54 -4.02 8.27
N PHE A 111 8.80 -4.41 7.04
CA PHE A 111 9.99 -3.94 6.33
C PHE A 111 9.85 -2.44 6.01
N PRO A 112 10.97 -1.69 5.92
CA PRO A 112 10.95 -0.31 5.44
C PRO A 112 10.36 -0.23 4.04
N LEU A 113 9.42 0.70 3.84
CA LEU A 113 8.77 0.98 2.56
C LEU A 113 8.92 2.49 2.29
N SER A 114 9.43 2.82 1.12
CA SER A 114 9.48 4.17 0.59
C SER A 114 8.45 4.28 -0.54
N VAL A 115 7.66 5.36 -0.52
CA VAL A 115 6.51 5.55 -1.41
C VAL A 115 6.52 6.90 -2.09
N LEU A 116 6.04 6.96 -3.33
CA LEU A 116 5.70 8.22 -3.97
C LEU A 116 4.34 8.70 -3.47
N LYS A 117 4.31 9.88 -2.85
CA LYS A 117 3.05 10.56 -2.52
C LYS A 117 2.59 11.32 -3.74
N THR A 118 1.34 11.10 -4.14
CA THR A 118 0.71 11.92 -5.16
C THR A 118 -0.11 13.00 -4.45
N GLU A 119 0.01 14.24 -4.92
CA GLU A 119 -0.89 15.29 -4.47
C GLU A 119 -2.30 14.89 -4.85
N SER A 120 -3.19 14.88 -3.85
CA SER A 120 -4.61 14.83 -4.08
C SER A 120 -4.94 16.13 -4.81
N ASP A 121 -5.24 16.02 -6.10
CA ASP A 121 -5.72 17.13 -6.90
C ASP A 121 -7.01 17.63 -6.21
N HIS A 122 -6.89 18.64 -5.35
CA HIS A 122 -8.02 19.42 -4.84
C HIS A 122 -8.55 20.29 -5.99
N ARG A 123 -8.82 19.69 -7.15
CA ARG A 123 -9.94 20.14 -7.96
C ARG A 123 -11.17 19.61 -7.26
N GLU A 124 -11.58 20.38 -6.25
CA GLU A 124 -12.99 20.45 -5.90
C GLU A 124 -13.78 20.37 -7.20
N ALA A 125 -14.72 19.44 -7.21
CA ALA A 125 -15.85 19.48 -8.10
C ALA A 125 -16.39 20.91 -8.04
N GLU A 126 -15.96 21.74 -8.97
CA GLU A 126 -16.54 23.04 -9.23
C GLU A 126 -18.00 22.72 -9.50
N CYS A 127 -18.81 23.07 -8.50
CA CYS A 127 -20.25 23.23 -8.53
C CYS A 127 -20.82 22.74 -9.86
N SER A 128 -21.19 21.45 -9.93
CA SER A 128 -22.05 20.96 -11.00
C SER A 128 -23.34 21.76 -10.87
N ALA A 129 -23.34 22.91 -11.54
CA ALA A 129 -24.46 23.77 -11.77
C ALA A 129 -25.37 22.97 -12.69
N VAL A 130 -26.06 21.99 -12.12
CA VAL A 130 -27.30 21.46 -12.67
C VAL A 130 -28.21 22.68 -12.77
N PRO A 131 -28.61 23.13 -13.97
CA PRO A 131 -29.69 24.08 -14.07
C PRO A 131 -30.91 23.34 -13.53
N ARG A 132 -31.38 23.70 -12.33
CA ARG A 132 -32.71 23.30 -11.86
C ARG A 132 -33.73 23.97 -12.77
N GLY A 133 -33.94 23.37 -13.94
CA GLY A 133 -35.05 23.67 -14.82
C GLY A 133 -36.34 23.37 -14.05
N ARG A 134 -36.95 24.44 -13.54
CA ARG A 134 -38.24 24.42 -12.87
C ARG A 134 -39.31 24.05 -13.90
N ARG A 135 -39.51 22.75 -14.16
CA ARG A 135 -40.71 22.29 -14.87
C ARG A 135 -41.89 22.36 -13.90
N ARG A 136 -42.57 23.51 -13.93
CA ARG A 136 -43.93 23.70 -13.42
C ARG A 136 -44.82 22.72 -14.19
N ILE A 137 -45.24 21.64 -13.54
CA ILE A 137 -46.31 20.77 -14.06
C ILE A 137 -47.61 21.38 -13.53
N ASP A 138 -48.25 22.22 -14.34
CA ASP A 138 -49.63 22.61 -14.09
C ASP A 138 -50.50 21.40 -14.44
N HIS A 139 -51.17 20.83 -13.43
CA HIS A 139 -52.19 19.80 -13.63
C HIS A 139 -53.56 20.41 -13.33
N PRO A 140 -54.50 20.48 -14.28
CA PRO A 140 -55.83 20.97 -14.00
C PRO A 140 -56.60 19.91 -13.22
N VAL A 141 -57.05 20.27 -12.02
CA VAL A 141 -58.04 19.52 -11.24
C VAL A 141 -59.34 19.49 -12.05
N ARG A 142 -59.77 18.29 -12.49
CA ARG A 142 -61.15 18.06 -12.94
C ARG A 142 -61.87 17.21 -11.91
N SER A 143 -62.86 17.84 -11.29
CA SER A 143 -63.92 17.24 -10.49
C SER A 143 -64.85 16.41 -11.37
N TRP A 144 -65.10 15.15 -10.99
CA TRP A 144 -66.40 14.47 -11.04
C TRP A 144 -66.40 13.39 -9.96
#